data_AF-A0A924XPE7-F1
#
_entry.id   AF-A0A924XPE7-F1
#
_cell.length_a   1.000
_cell.length_b   1.000
_cell.length_c   1.000
_cell.angle_alpha   90.00
_cell.angle_beta   90.00
_cell.angle_gamma   90.00
#
_symmetry.space_group_name_H-M   'P 1'
#
loop_
_entity.id
_entity.type
_entity.pdbx_description
1 polymer ?
#
loop_
_entity_poly.entity_id
_entity_poly.type
_entity_poly.pdbx_seq_one_letter_code
_entity_poly.pdbx_strand_id
1 'polypeptide(L)'
;MSQKLKSQMDDLRKVSDEKFDAVERSSAIARLRFDGVQDIESVLVKLLRHKSFLLRRDAIVTLVGFWHKPDFLNEAFRILQSDVDESVRSGAAFALGEFAAQTGNERSQIINKLIKHLMKETQHPVQEECYKAVLRIVAPVKMPRTVATNFNRERDVDWNLLRPYMN
;
A
#
# COMPACT_ATOMS: atom_id res chain seq x y z
N MET A 1 4.27 30.73 1.77
CA MET A 1 4.04 30.26 0.39
C MET A 1 2.80 29.38 0.41
N SER A 2 1.77 29.70 -0.37
CA SER A 2 0.61 28.80 -0.53
C SER A 2 1.04 27.60 -1.37
N GLN A 3 0.85 26.38 -0.86
CA GLN A 3 1.15 25.15 -1.59
C GLN A 3 0.11 25.00 -2.71
N LYS A 4 0.58 24.88 -3.96
CA LYS A 4 -0.31 24.69 -5.12
C LYS A 4 -0.93 23.28 -5.06
N LEU A 5 -2.25 23.22 -5.06
CA LEU A 5 -3.02 21.97 -5.16
C LEU A 5 -2.63 21.20 -6.43
N LYS A 6 -2.50 19.87 -6.32
CA LYS A 6 -2.29 18.99 -7.48
C LYS A 6 -3.60 18.57 -8.12
N SER A 7 -4.65 18.46 -7.32
CA SER A 7 -6.01 18.10 -7.74
C SER A 7 -6.58 19.15 -8.68
N GLN A 8 -7.34 18.66 -9.65
CA GLN A 8 -8.13 19.45 -10.56
C GLN A 8 -9.60 19.38 -10.13
N MET A 9 -10.37 20.42 -10.42
CA MET A 9 -11.82 20.44 -10.15
C MET A 9 -12.53 19.19 -10.72
N ASP A 10 -12.06 18.71 -11.86
CA ASP A 10 -12.63 17.56 -12.56
C ASP A 10 -12.21 16.20 -11.96
N ASP A 11 -11.23 16.14 -11.06
CA ASP A 11 -10.74 14.87 -10.51
C ASP A 11 -11.81 14.14 -9.70
N LEU A 12 -12.62 14.88 -8.93
CA LEU A 12 -13.75 14.29 -8.18
C LEU A 12 -14.75 13.59 -9.12
N ARG A 13 -15.05 14.22 -10.26
CA ARG A 13 -15.91 13.63 -11.28
C ARG A 13 -15.25 12.41 -11.91
N LYS A 14 -13.98 12.51 -12.30
CA LYS A 14 -13.24 11.41 -12.94
C LYS A 14 -13.24 10.16 -12.08
N VAL A 15 -12.97 10.26 -10.79
CA VAL A 15 -12.92 9.07 -9.91
C VAL A 15 -14.23 8.28 -9.90
N SER A 16 -15.37 8.99 -10.00
CA SER A 16 -16.72 8.41 -9.88
C SER A 16 -17.35 8.01 -11.22
N ASP A 17 -16.95 8.63 -12.33
CA ASP A 17 -17.56 8.43 -13.65
C ASP A 17 -16.90 7.25 -14.39
N GLU A 18 -17.68 6.19 -14.60
CA GLU A 18 -17.22 4.94 -15.24
C GLU A 18 -16.90 5.10 -16.74
N LYS A 19 -17.20 6.25 -17.35
CA LYS A 19 -16.79 6.56 -18.73
C LYS A 19 -15.28 6.80 -18.84
N PHE A 20 -14.61 7.18 -17.75
CA PHE A 20 -13.16 7.29 -17.72
C PHE A 20 -12.51 5.93 -17.53
N ASP A 21 -11.39 5.75 -18.20
CA ASP A 21 -10.66 4.50 -18.08
C ASP A 21 -9.96 4.37 -16.71
N ALA A 22 -9.40 3.19 -16.43
CA ALA A 22 -8.75 2.94 -15.15
C ALA A 22 -7.50 3.81 -14.91
N VAL A 23 -6.81 4.24 -15.97
CA VAL A 23 -5.58 5.05 -15.87
C VAL A 23 -5.94 6.49 -15.53
N GLU A 24 -6.96 7.05 -16.19
CA GLU A 24 -7.47 8.39 -15.92
C GLU A 24 -8.00 8.48 -14.48
N ARG A 25 -8.76 7.47 -14.05
CA ARG A 25 -9.31 7.36 -12.69
C ARG A 25 -8.21 7.20 -11.65
N SER A 26 -7.24 6.31 -11.89
CA SER A 26 -6.05 6.12 -11.03
C SER A 26 -5.28 7.44 -10.85
N SER A 27 -5.07 8.17 -11.95
CA SER A 27 -4.38 9.46 -11.92
C SER A 27 -5.14 10.50 -11.09
N ALA A 28 -6.48 10.53 -11.19
CA ALA A 28 -7.32 11.42 -10.38
C ALA A 28 -7.26 11.04 -8.89
N ILE A 29 -7.35 9.75 -8.55
CA ILE A 29 -7.17 9.25 -7.18
C ILE A 29 -5.82 9.69 -6.62
N ALA A 30 -4.73 9.56 -7.38
CA ALA A 30 -3.39 9.91 -6.93
C ALA A 30 -3.25 11.41 -6.60
N ARG A 31 -3.87 12.29 -7.40
CA ARG A 31 -3.87 13.74 -7.16
C ARG A 31 -4.71 14.11 -5.94
N LEU A 32 -5.93 13.58 -5.83
CA LEU A 32 -6.82 13.82 -4.70
C LEU A 32 -6.22 13.30 -3.37
N ARG A 33 -5.60 12.12 -3.40
CA ARG A 33 -4.85 11.57 -2.27
C ARG A 33 -3.75 12.52 -1.80
N PHE A 34 -2.95 13.06 -2.72
CA PHE A 34 -1.84 13.96 -2.38
C PHE A 34 -2.33 15.26 -1.73
N ASP A 35 -3.47 15.78 -2.17
CA ASP A 35 -4.09 16.97 -1.61
C ASP A 35 -4.95 16.68 -0.36
N GLY A 36 -5.08 15.41 0.05
CA GLY A 36 -5.85 15.01 1.23
C GLY A 36 -7.37 15.11 1.07
N VAL A 37 -7.89 15.11 -0.16
CA VAL A 37 -9.33 15.25 -0.45
C VAL A 37 -10.05 13.92 -0.19
N GLN A 38 -10.74 13.81 0.96
CA GLN A 38 -11.35 12.56 1.43
C GLN A 38 -12.77 12.28 0.92
N ASP A 39 -13.41 13.23 0.22
CA ASP A 39 -14.79 13.14 -0.27
C ASP A 39 -15.07 11.94 -1.21
N ILE A 40 -14.01 11.28 -1.71
CA ILE A 40 -14.10 10.09 -2.56
C ILE A 40 -14.08 8.77 -1.77
N GLU A 41 -14.07 8.77 -0.44
CA GLU A 41 -13.92 7.56 0.39
C GLU A 41 -14.90 6.44 -0.03
N SER A 42 -16.19 6.76 -0.17
CA SER A 42 -17.21 5.79 -0.58
C SER A 42 -16.95 5.19 -1.97
N VAL A 43 -16.33 5.96 -2.87
CA VAL A 43 -15.93 5.49 -4.19
C VAL A 43 -14.71 4.56 -4.07
N LEU A 44 -13.71 4.94 -3.28
CA LEU A 44 -12.54 4.10 -3.02
C LEU A 44 -12.92 2.75 -2.42
N VAL A 45 -13.88 2.72 -1.49
CA VAL A 45 -14.40 1.47 -0.90
C VAL A 45 -14.96 0.53 -1.98
N LYS A 46 -15.76 1.06 -2.93
CA LYS A 46 -16.24 0.28 -4.07
C LYS A 46 -15.10 -0.20 -4.95
N LEU A 47 -14.07 0.62 -5.13
CA LEU A 47 -12.91 0.31 -5.97
C LEU A 47 -12.04 -0.84 -5.43
N LEU A 48 -12.11 -1.17 -4.13
CA LEU A 48 -11.43 -2.35 -3.55
C LEU A 48 -11.89 -3.69 -4.14
N ARG A 49 -12.98 -3.71 -4.90
CA ARG A 49 -13.51 -4.89 -5.62
C ARG A 49 -13.55 -4.72 -7.14
N HIS A 50 -12.96 -3.65 -7.65
CA HIS A 50 -13.05 -3.33 -9.07
C HIS A 50 -12.23 -4.30 -9.93
N LYS A 51 -12.66 -4.52 -11.19
CA LYS A 51 -11.98 -5.43 -12.14
C LYS A 51 -10.53 -5.00 -12.46
N SER A 52 -10.28 -3.70 -12.51
CA SER A 52 -8.95 -3.15 -12.75
C SER A 52 -8.08 -3.24 -11.49
N PHE A 53 -6.94 -3.91 -11.61
CA PHE A 53 -5.95 -3.99 -10.55
C PHE A 53 -5.41 -2.62 -10.14
N LEU A 54 -5.26 -1.68 -11.09
CA LEU A 54 -4.81 -0.31 -10.82
C LEU A 54 -5.71 0.38 -9.80
N LEU A 55 -7.03 0.27 -9.99
CA LEU A 55 -8.00 0.91 -9.10
C LEU A 55 -8.08 0.22 -7.73
N ARG A 56 -7.97 -1.12 -7.67
CA ARG A 56 -7.91 -1.84 -6.39
C ARG A 56 -6.68 -1.43 -5.58
N ARG A 57 -5.51 -1.41 -6.22
CA ARG A 57 -4.23 -1.00 -5.62
C ARG A 57 -4.33 0.44 -5.09
N ASP A 58 -4.77 1.37 -5.94
CA ASP A 58 -4.82 2.77 -5.55
C ASP A 58 -5.84 3.03 -4.45
N ALA A 59 -6.96 2.31 -4.44
CA ALA A 59 -7.94 2.39 -3.35
C ALA A 59 -7.33 1.97 -2.01
N ILE A 60 -6.68 0.79 -1.93
CA ILE A 60 -6.12 0.32 -0.66
C ILE A 60 -4.94 1.17 -0.18
N VAL A 61 -4.07 1.59 -1.11
CA VAL A 61 -2.97 2.51 -0.82
C VAL A 61 -3.49 3.83 -0.28
N THR A 62 -4.56 4.37 -0.86
CA THR A 62 -5.12 5.65 -0.42
C THR A 62 -5.77 5.53 0.96
N LEU A 63 -6.69 4.58 1.14
CA LEU A 63 -7.45 4.41 2.37
C LEU A 63 -6.55 4.09 3.57
N VAL A 64 -5.63 3.14 3.42
CA VAL A 64 -4.80 2.65 4.54
C VAL A 64 -3.45 3.35 4.60
N GLY A 65 -2.77 3.49 3.46
CA GLY A 65 -1.39 3.99 3.43
C GLY A 65 -1.25 5.50 3.54
N PHE A 66 -2.25 6.28 3.14
CA PHE A 66 -2.17 7.75 3.15
C PHE A 66 -3.20 8.39 4.08
N TRP A 67 -4.41 7.87 4.14
CA TRP A 67 -5.46 8.39 5.03
C TRP A 67 -5.52 7.66 6.37
N HIS A 68 -4.69 6.63 6.54
CA HIS A 68 -4.51 5.92 7.80
C HIS A 68 -5.83 5.45 8.42
N LYS A 69 -6.77 4.96 7.60
CA LYS A 69 -8.10 4.54 8.06
C LYS A 69 -8.02 3.11 8.65
N PRO A 70 -8.13 2.95 9.98
CA PRO A 70 -7.94 1.64 10.63
C PRO A 70 -9.00 0.61 10.23
N ASP A 71 -10.21 1.05 9.88
CA ASP A 71 -11.34 0.18 9.51
C ASP A 71 -11.04 -0.70 8.29
N PHE A 72 -10.05 -0.33 7.48
CA PHE A 72 -9.65 -1.06 6.28
C PHE A 72 -8.40 -1.94 6.48
N LEU A 73 -7.88 -2.09 7.70
CA LEU A 73 -6.72 -2.97 7.96
C LEU A 73 -7.00 -4.44 7.65
N ASN A 74 -8.17 -4.95 8.05
CA ASN A 74 -8.58 -6.32 7.73
C ASN A 74 -8.65 -6.53 6.21
N GLU A 75 -9.09 -5.52 5.49
CA GLU A 75 -9.19 -5.55 4.05
C GLU A 75 -7.81 -5.49 3.38
N ALA A 76 -6.89 -4.69 3.89
CA ALA A 76 -5.49 -4.69 3.45
C ALA A 76 -4.83 -6.06 3.68
N PHE A 77 -5.04 -6.70 4.83
CA PHE A 77 -4.53 -8.05 5.07
C PHE A 77 -5.13 -9.09 4.12
N ARG A 78 -6.44 -9.01 3.84
CA ARG A 78 -7.11 -9.90 2.89
C ARG A 78 -6.52 -9.72 1.49
N ILE A 79 -6.35 -8.48 1.04
CA ILE A 79 -5.75 -8.15 -0.26
C ILE A 79 -4.32 -8.69 -0.34
N LEU A 80 -3.49 -8.40 0.66
CA LEU A 80 -2.12 -8.90 0.74
C LEU A 80 -2.07 -10.43 0.61
N GLN A 81 -3.04 -11.15 1.19
CA GLN A 81 -3.02 -12.61 1.15
C GLN A 81 -3.56 -13.23 -0.13
N SER A 82 -4.49 -12.56 -0.83
CA SER A 82 -5.38 -13.26 -1.77
C SER A 82 -5.73 -12.49 -3.05
N ASP A 83 -5.31 -11.24 -3.22
CA ASP A 83 -5.53 -10.58 -4.51
C ASP A 83 -4.74 -11.30 -5.60
N VAL A 84 -5.39 -11.55 -6.74
CA VAL A 84 -4.80 -12.25 -7.88
C VAL A 84 -3.62 -11.48 -8.47
N ASP A 85 -3.65 -10.16 -8.37
CA ASP A 85 -2.66 -9.28 -8.97
C ASP A 85 -1.58 -8.90 -7.94
N GLU A 86 -0.33 -9.18 -8.28
CA GLU A 86 0.83 -8.92 -7.41
C GLU A 86 1.05 -7.43 -7.14
N SER A 87 0.68 -6.53 -8.06
CA SER A 87 0.79 -5.09 -7.84
C SER A 87 -0.20 -4.63 -6.77
N VAL A 88 -1.36 -5.27 -6.67
CA VAL A 88 -2.34 -4.99 -5.61
C VAL A 88 -1.86 -5.53 -4.27
N ARG A 89 -1.29 -6.75 -4.24
CA ARG A 89 -0.69 -7.32 -3.01
C ARG A 89 0.47 -6.46 -2.50
N SER A 90 1.36 -6.03 -3.40
CA SER A 90 2.46 -5.10 -3.10
C SER A 90 1.92 -3.76 -2.56
N GLY A 91 0.88 -3.20 -3.19
CA GLY A 91 0.21 -2.00 -2.69
C GLY A 91 -0.37 -2.14 -1.28
N ALA A 92 -0.92 -3.31 -0.94
CA ALA A 92 -1.38 -3.60 0.41
C ALA A 92 -0.22 -3.74 1.42
N ALA A 93 0.89 -4.37 1.04
CA ALA A 93 2.08 -4.43 1.89
C ALA A 93 2.62 -3.03 2.20
N PHE A 94 2.74 -2.18 1.18
CA PHE A 94 3.11 -0.77 1.31
C PHE A 94 2.17 -0.05 2.28
N ALA A 95 0.85 -0.16 2.05
CA ALA A 95 -0.16 0.55 2.81
C ALA A 95 -0.13 0.18 4.31
N LEU A 96 0.01 -1.11 4.61
CA LEU A 96 0.18 -1.61 5.98
C LEU A 96 1.45 -1.06 6.64
N GLY A 97 2.56 -1.03 5.88
CA GLY A 97 3.84 -0.48 6.32
C GLY A 97 3.75 1.00 6.69
N GLU A 98 3.19 1.82 5.80
CA GLU A 98 2.96 3.25 6.05
C GLU A 98 2.02 3.46 7.24
N PHE A 99 0.89 2.73 7.30
CA PHE A 99 -0.05 2.83 8.42
C PHE A 99 0.64 2.64 9.77
N ALA A 100 1.38 1.54 9.93
CA ALA A 100 2.07 1.23 11.18
C ALA A 100 3.19 2.24 11.50
N ALA A 101 3.90 2.73 10.48
CA ALA A 101 4.99 3.69 10.65
C ALA A 101 4.48 5.08 11.06
N GLN A 102 3.37 5.54 10.47
CA GLN A 102 2.81 6.87 10.73
C GLN A 102 1.97 6.92 12.01
N THR A 103 1.23 5.86 12.33
CA THR A 103 0.30 5.85 13.47
C THR A 103 0.85 5.18 14.72
N GLY A 104 1.80 4.26 14.58
CA GLY A 104 2.25 3.37 15.67
C GLY A 104 1.24 2.28 16.06
N ASN A 105 0.03 2.29 15.49
CA ASN A 105 -1.04 1.35 15.82
C ASN A 105 -0.85 0.00 15.12
N GLU A 106 -1.32 -1.09 15.78
CA GLU A 106 -1.27 -2.47 15.26
C GLU A 106 0.13 -2.93 14.82
N ARG A 107 1.19 -2.25 15.27
CA ARG A 107 2.56 -2.40 14.79
C ARG A 107 3.04 -3.85 14.81
N SER A 108 2.91 -4.51 15.96
CA SER A 108 3.36 -5.91 16.13
C SER A 108 2.59 -6.86 15.23
N GLN A 109 1.27 -6.68 15.09
CA GLN A 109 0.43 -7.51 14.23
C GLN A 109 0.79 -7.34 12.75
N ILE A 110 0.97 -6.09 12.32
CA ILE A 110 1.35 -5.73 10.96
C ILE A 110 2.72 -6.31 10.61
N ILE A 111 3.74 -6.08 11.44
CA ILE A 111 5.08 -6.64 11.22
C ILE A 111 5.00 -8.17 11.09
N ASN A 112 4.32 -8.83 12.03
CA ASN A 112 4.23 -10.29 12.03
C ASN A 112 3.56 -10.84 10.76
N LYS A 113 2.47 -10.23 10.32
CA LYS A 113 1.76 -10.62 9.09
C LYS A 113 2.60 -10.35 7.84
N LEU A 114 3.31 -9.22 7.78
CA LEU A 114 4.21 -8.90 6.67
C LEU A 114 5.37 -9.91 6.58
N ILE A 115 5.99 -10.28 7.70
CA ILE A 115 7.06 -11.29 7.73
C ILE A 115 6.53 -12.66 7.31
N LYS A 116 5.38 -13.09 7.86
CA LYS A 116 4.76 -14.37 7.46
C LYS A 116 4.42 -14.38 5.98
N HIS A 117 4.00 -13.24 5.41
CA HIS A 117 3.73 -13.13 3.98
C HIS A 117 5.02 -13.17 3.15
N LEU A 118 6.06 -12.41 3.53
CA LEU A 118 7.39 -12.44 2.92
C LEU A 118 7.97 -13.87 2.83
N MET A 119 7.77 -14.69 3.87
CA MET A 119 8.27 -16.07 3.91
C MET A 119 7.54 -17.04 2.95
N LYS A 120 6.29 -16.77 2.57
CA LYS A 120 5.49 -17.70 1.73
C LYS A 120 5.21 -17.18 0.32
N GLU A 121 5.27 -15.87 0.12
CA GLU A 121 5.05 -15.24 -1.19
C GLU A 121 6.16 -15.65 -2.16
N THR A 122 5.81 -15.82 -3.43
CA THR A 122 6.72 -16.27 -4.49
C THR A 122 7.08 -15.13 -5.43
N GLN A 123 6.23 -14.10 -5.54
CA GLN A 123 6.48 -12.96 -6.41
C GLN A 123 7.48 -12.00 -5.77
N HIS A 124 8.63 -11.83 -6.41
CA HIS A 124 9.72 -10.97 -5.93
C HIS A 124 9.28 -9.54 -5.61
N PRO A 125 8.42 -8.85 -6.42
CA PRO A 125 7.97 -7.50 -6.09
C PRO A 125 7.17 -7.41 -4.78
N VAL A 126 6.40 -8.44 -4.46
CA VAL A 126 5.58 -8.47 -3.23
C VAL A 126 6.45 -8.82 -2.02
N GLN A 127 7.39 -9.76 -2.17
CA GLN A 127 8.39 -10.06 -1.13
C GLN A 127 9.18 -8.79 -0.78
N GLU A 128 9.72 -8.11 -1.79
CA GLU A 128 10.49 -6.89 -1.59
C GLU A 128 9.69 -5.82 -0.85
N GLU A 129 8.43 -5.59 -1.26
CA GLU A 129 7.61 -4.58 -0.61
C GLU A 129 7.23 -4.97 0.82
N CYS A 130 7.01 -6.27 1.11
CA CYS A 130 6.82 -6.73 2.49
C CYS A 130 8.06 -6.43 3.36
N TYR A 131 9.26 -6.69 2.83
CA TYR A 131 10.49 -6.39 3.55
C TYR A 131 10.68 -4.89 3.78
N LYS A 132 10.48 -4.07 2.74
CA LYS A 132 10.50 -2.59 2.84
C LYS A 132 9.47 -2.09 3.85
N ALA A 133 8.26 -2.62 3.84
CA ALA A 133 7.22 -2.28 4.79
C ALA A 133 7.66 -2.57 6.24
N VAL A 134 8.31 -3.71 6.49
CA VAL A 134 8.86 -4.00 7.82
C VAL A 134 10.00 -3.05 8.18
N LEU A 135 10.95 -2.80 7.27
CA LEU A 135 12.05 -1.85 7.49
C LEU A 135 11.53 -0.45 7.82
N ARG A 136 10.52 0.03 7.10
CA ARG A 136 9.86 1.32 7.35
C ARG A 136 9.36 1.44 8.79
N ILE A 137 8.92 0.34 9.40
CA ILE A 137 8.38 0.29 10.76
C ILE A 137 9.49 0.13 11.82
N VAL A 138 10.52 -0.69 11.56
CA VAL A 138 11.47 -1.13 12.61
C VAL A 138 12.87 -0.54 12.47
N ALA A 139 13.26 -0.15 11.26
CA ALA A 139 14.59 0.38 10.95
C ALA A 139 14.53 1.33 9.74
N PRO A 140 13.80 2.46 9.81
CA PRO A 140 13.60 3.35 8.66
C PRO A 140 14.92 3.88 8.08
N VAL A 141 15.96 4.01 8.91
CA VAL A 141 17.32 4.40 8.49
C VAL A 141 18.01 3.36 7.60
N LYS A 142 17.57 2.09 7.63
CA LYS A 142 18.06 1.00 6.77
C LYS A 142 17.25 0.84 5.48
N MET A 143 16.25 1.69 5.24
CA MET A 143 15.45 1.62 4.00
C MET A 143 16.36 1.76 2.77
N PRO A 144 16.30 0.81 1.82
CA PRO A 144 17.14 0.86 0.64
C PRO A 144 16.74 2.05 -0.24
N ARG A 145 17.73 2.82 -0.71
CA ARG A 145 17.50 3.95 -1.63
C ARG A 145 17.14 3.49 -3.04
N THR A 146 17.52 2.26 -3.41
CA THR A 146 17.27 1.67 -4.72
C THR A 146 16.62 0.31 -4.58
N VAL A 147 15.76 -0.01 -5.55
CA VAL A 147 15.11 -1.31 -5.70
C VAL A 147 16.13 -2.25 -6.33
N ALA A 148 16.42 -3.39 -5.70
CA ALA A 148 17.26 -4.39 -6.34
C ALA A 148 16.48 -4.99 -7.51
N THR A 149 17.05 -4.95 -8.72
CA THR A 149 16.38 -5.45 -9.94
C THR A 149 16.03 -6.95 -9.86
N ASN A 150 16.67 -7.70 -8.96
CA ASN A 150 16.43 -9.12 -8.73
C ASN A 150 16.39 -9.41 -7.21
N PHE A 151 15.40 -8.87 -6.51
CA PHE A 151 15.21 -9.13 -5.08
C PHE A 151 15.14 -10.64 -4.80
N ASN A 152 15.98 -11.11 -3.87
CA ASN A 152 16.01 -12.48 -3.41
C ASN A 152 16.00 -12.47 -1.88
N ARG A 153 14.94 -13.02 -1.27
CA ARG A 153 14.79 -13.01 0.18
C ARG A 153 15.91 -13.72 0.96
N GLU A 154 16.59 -14.69 0.36
CA GLU A 154 17.68 -15.43 1.04
C GLU A 154 18.96 -14.58 1.12
N ARG A 155 19.13 -13.64 0.19
CA ARG A 155 20.29 -12.76 0.09
C ARG A 155 20.04 -11.35 0.65
N ASP A 156 18.87 -10.80 0.38
CA ASP A 156 18.59 -9.36 0.54
C ASP A 156 17.83 -9.02 1.84
N VAL A 157 17.26 -10.02 2.52
CA VAL A 157 16.58 -9.84 3.81
C VAL A 157 17.57 -10.01 4.95
N ASP A 158 17.66 -8.99 5.82
CA ASP A 158 18.38 -9.08 7.10
C ASP A 158 17.54 -9.90 8.10
N TRP A 159 17.61 -11.23 8.00
CA TRP A 159 16.85 -12.13 8.88
C TRP A 159 17.22 -11.97 10.36
N ASN A 160 18.43 -11.53 10.67
CA ASN A 160 18.84 -11.22 12.04
C ASN A 160 18.08 -10.01 12.59
N LEU A 161 17.87 -8.98 11.77
CA LEU A 161 17.02 -7.84 12.12
C LEU A 161 15.55 -8.24 12.32
N LEU A 162 15.04 -9.17 11.51
CA LEU A 162 13.63 -9.58 11.58
C LEU A 162 13.33 -10.56 12.71
N ARG A 163 14.34 -11.31 13.18
CA ARG A 163 14.22 -12.38 14.19
C ARG A 163 13.38 -12.01 15.42
N PRO A 164 13.47 -10.81 16.04
CA PRO A 164 12.66 -10.46 17.21
C PRO A 164 11.15 -10.39 16.95
N TYR A 165 10.72 -10.35 15.69
CA TYR A 165 9.32 -10.19 15.29
C TYR A 165 8.70 -11.47 14.70
N MET A 166 9.50 -12.53 14.59
CA MET A 166 9.11 -13.84 14.05
C MET A 166 8.46 -14.70 15.14
N ASN A 167 7.22 -14.36 15.50
CA ASN A 167 6.40 -15.13 16.45
C ASN A 167 5.23 -15.85 15.75
#